data_AF-X1N633-F1
#
_entry.id   AF-X1N633-F1
#
_cell.length_a   1.000
_cell.length_b   1.000
_cell.length_c   1.000
_cell.angle_alpha   90.00
_cell.angle_beta   90.00
_cell.angle_gamma   90.00
#
_symmetry.space_group_name_H-M   'P 1'
#
loop_
_entity.id
_entity.type
_entity.pdbx_description
1 polymer ?
#
loop_
_entity_poly.entity_id
_entity_poly.type
_entity_poly.pdbx_seq_one_letter_code
_entity_poly.pdbx_strand_id
1 'polypeptide(L)'
;PGEPSGFNPLSLPDTGPNREFLFQLFSLMVRRPDGARLPAGEESVLRSAIAQIFASGPDMRSLGAFGSLLRGRLRAGGDDLLSRFDKWLRPDQLGWLFNNPRDHFTWSDVAGFDMTKVLDDPLIRSAALMYIFHRLDELLDGNPLLIFLDEGWRLLDDDIFAAFIKDKMKTIRKFNGVVGFGTQSASDIASSSLANTLMEQSATHIFFPNPHADLQSHTTGFGLSAREIQWIRTADASSRSFLIKHGQESVIARLRLNGMD
;
A
#
# COMPACT_ATOMS: atom_id res chain seq x y z
N PRO A 1 -11.78 -8.42 8.61
CA PRO A 1 -11.75 -9.66 7.78
C PRO A 1 -13.06 -10.43 7.91
N GLY A 2 -13.60 -10.92 6.80
CA GLY A 2 -14.87 -11.67 6.77
C GLY A 2 -16.14 -10.83 6.55
N GLU A 3 -16.05 -9.50 6.66
CA GLU A 3 -17.12 -8.58 6.25
C GLU A 3 -16.83 -8.01 4.86
N PRO A 4 -17.82 -7.85 3.98
CA PRO A 4 -17.62 -7.31 2.63
C PRO A 4 -16.91 -5.95 2.64
N SER A 5 -15.73 -5.86 2.03
CA SER A 5 -14.96 -4.62 1.93
C SER A 5 -15.61 -3.57 1.02
N GLY A 6 -16.47 -4.02 0.11
CA GLY A 6 -17.00 -3.20 -0.99
C GLY A 6 -16.04 -3.02 -2.17
N PHE A 7 -14.82 -3.55 -2.15
CA PHE A 7 -13.91 -3.45 -3.30
C PHE A 7 -14.31 -4.38 -4.43
N ASN A 8 -14.33 -3.88 -5.66
CA ASN A 8 -14.51 -4.70 -6.85
C ASN A 8 -13.58 -4.25 -7.99
N PRO A 9 -12.40 -4.86 -8.13
CA PRO A 9 -11.43 -4.53 -9.17
C PRO A 9 -11.95 -4.66 -10.60
N LEU A 10 -12.94 -5.53 -10.84
CA LEU A 10 -13.53 -5.72 -12.17
C LEU A 10 -14.49 -4.58 -12.59
N SER A 11 -14.80 -3.66 -11.67
CA SER A 11 -15.56 -2.43 -11.97
C SER A 11 -14.70 -1.35 -12.64
N LEU A 12 -13.37 -1.52 -12.66
CA LEU A 12 -12.45 -0.58 -13.31
C LEU A 12 -12.79 -0.36 -14.79
N PRO A 13 -12.53 0.84 -15.35
CA PRO A 13 -12.66 1.08 -16.80
C PRO A 13 -11.79 0.14 -17.63
N ASP A 14 -12.23 -0.19 -18.84
CA ASP A 14 -11.48 -1.06 -19.74
C ASP A 14 -10.31 -0.30 -20.41
N THR A 15 -9.15 -0.28 -19.77
CA THR A 15 -7.94 0.37 -20.26
C THR A 15 -6.74 -0.57 -20.21
N GLY A 16 -5.71 -0.31 -21.01
CA GLY A 16 -4.46 -1.07 -20.98
C GLY A 16 -3.85 -1.18 -19.58
N PRO A 17 -3.66 -0.06 -18.85
CA PRO A 17 -3.17 -0.09 -17.46
C PRO A 17 -4.04 -0.92 -16.52
N ASN A 18 -5.38 -0.78 -16.57
CA ASN A 18 -6.28 -1.54 -15.70
C ASN A 18 -6.25 -3.05 -16.00
N ARG A 19 -6.10 -3.44 -17.27
CA ARG A 19 -5.93 -4.85 -17.65
C ARG A 19 -4.63 -5.44 -17.12
N GLU A 20 -3.53 -4.69 -17.19
CA GLU A 20 -2.25 -5.15 -16.66
C GLU A 20 -2.27 -5.23 -15.13
N PHE A 21 -2.87 -4.25 -14.47
CA PHE A 21 -3.12 -4.31 -13.02
C PHE A 21 -3.92 -5.56 -12.63
N LEU A 22 -5.05 -5.83 -13.30
CA LEU A 22 -5.85 -7.02 -13.02
C LEU A 22 -5.08 -8.31 -13.29
N PHE A 23 -4.22 -8.34 -14.30
CA PHE A 23 -3.34 -9.48 -14.55
C PHE A 23 -2.40 -9.72 -13.37
N GLN A 24 -1.75 -8.67 -12.85
CA GLN A 24 -0.86 -8.78 -11.70
C GLN A 24 -1.62 -9.19 -10.42
N LEU A 25 -2.78 -8.58 -10.17
CA LEU A 25 -3.63 -8.89 -9.03
C LEU A 25 -4.13 -10.34 -9.09
N PHE A 26 -4.65 -10.78 -10.23
CA PHE A 26 -5.17 -12.15 -10.37
C PHE A 26 -4.05 -13.18 -10.36
N SER A 27 -2.86 -12.83 -10.84
CA SER A 27 -1.65 -13.65 -10.70
C SER A 27 -1.26 -13.85 -9.23
N LEU A 28 -1.38 -12.81 -8.40
CA LEU A 28 -1.23 -12.94 -6.94
C LEU A 28 -2.32 -13.84 -6.34
N MET A 29 -3.57 -13.65 -6.75
CA MET A 29 -4.72 -14.40 -6.22
C MET A 29 -4.63 -15.91 -6.51
N VAL A 30 -4.08 -16.28 -7.66
CA VAL A 30 -3.86 -17.67 -8.08
C VAL A 30 -2.43 -18.16 -7.86
N ARG A 31 -1.63 -17.47 -7.05
CA ARG A 31 -0.24 -17.84 -6.77
C ARG A 31 -0.15 -19.29 -6.27
N ARG A 32 0.85 -20.01 -6.77
CA ARG A 32 1.12 -21.40 -6.40
C ARG A 32 1.59 -21.49 -4.93
N PRO A 33 1.21 -22.55 -4.19
CA PRO A 33 1.66 -22.73 -2.80
C PRO A 33 3.17 -22.83 -2.64
N ASP A 34 3.87 -23.33 -3.67
CA ASP A 34 5.33 -23.44 -3.74
C ASP A 34 6.04 -22.09 -4.01
N GLY A 35 5.29 -21.00 -4.22
CA GLY A 35 5.83 -19.68 -4.53
C GLY A 35 6.43 -19.56 -5.94
N ALA A 36 6.32 -20.60 -6.78
CA ALA A 36 6.87 -20.57 -8.14
C ALA A 36 6.10 -19.58 -9.03
N ARG A 37 6.80 -19.08 -10.06
CA ARG A 37 6.18 -18.23 -11.09
C ARG A 37 5.09 -18.99 -11.82
N LEU A 38 4.07 -18.26 -12.26
CA LEU A 38 3.01 -18.80 -13.10
C LEU A 38 3.61 -19.30 -14.43
N PRO A 39 3.31 -20.53 -14.87
CA PRO A 39 3.68 -20.99 -16.21
C PRO A 39 3.06 -20.12 -17.30
N ALA A 40 3.77 -19.94 -18.42
CA ALA A 40 3.31 -19.12 -19.54
C ALA A 40 1.91 -19.50 -20.06
N GLY A 41 1.55 -20.79 -19.99
CA GLY A 41 0.20 -21.25 -20.34
C GLY A 41 -0.87 -20.66 -19.40
N GLU A 42 -0.62 -20.67 -18.10
CA GLU A 42 -1.54 -20.10 -17.10
C GLU A 42 -1.63 -18.58 -17.22
N GLU A 43 -0.52 -17.89 -17.48
CA GLU A 43 -0.53 -16.45 -17.77
C GLU A 43 -1.39 -16.12 -18.99
N SER A 44 -1.26 -16.90 -20.06
CA SER A 44 -2.07 -16.75 -21.28
C SER A 44 -3.57 -16.95 -21.01
N VAL A 45 -3.93 -17.92 -20.17
CA VAL A 45 -5.32 -18.13 -19.72
C VAL A 45 -5.83 -16.92 -18.95
N LEU A 46 -5.08 -16.41 -17.97
CA LEU A 46 -5.47 -15.23 -17.20
C LEU A 46 -5.69 -14.01 -18.10
N ARG A 47 -4.73 -13.70 -19.00
CA ARG A 47 -4.85 -12.57 -19.93
C ARG A 47 -6.06 -12.72 -20.86
N SER A 48 -6.31 -13.92 -21.36
CA SER A 48 -7.48 -14.21 -22.20
C SER A 48 -8.80 -14.09 -21.44
N ALA A 49 -8.84 -14.50 -20.17
CA ALA A 49 -10.01 -14.36 -19.31
C ALA A 49 -10.30 -12.89 -18.98
N ILE A 50 -9.26 -12.09 -18.71
CA ILE A 50 -9.38 -10.63 -18.50
C ILE A 50 -9.95 -9.95 -19.75
N ALA A 51 -9.44 -10.29 -20.95
CA ALA A 51 -9.98 -9.73 -22.19
C ALA A 51 -11.46 -10.10 -22.40
N GLN A 52 -11.84 -11.36 -22.13
CA GLN A 52 -13.22 -11.83 -22.26
C GLN A 52 -14.17 -11.20 -21.25
N ILE A 53 -13.78 -11.05 -19.98
CA ILE A 53 -14.65 -10.46 -18.95
C ILE A 53 -14.92 -8.98 -19.26
N PHE A 54 -13.94 -8.23 -19.77
CA PHE A 54 -14.16 -6.85 -20.21
C PHE A 54 -15.11 -6.74 -21.40
N ALA A 55 -15.05 -7.69 -22.34
CA ALA A 55 -15.95 -7.76 -23.48
C ALA A 55 -17.41 -8.10 -23.11
N SER A 56 -17.66 -8.60 -21.90
CA SER A 56 -18.99 -9.04 -21.43
C SER A 56 -19.94 -7.89 -21.05
N GLY A 57 -19.45 -6.64 -21.07
CA GLY A 57 -20.17 -5.45 -20.58
C GLY A 57 -20.08 -5.28 -19.05
N PRO A 58 -20.19 -4.05 -18.51
CA PRO A 58 -19.96 -3.77 -17.08
C PRO A 58 -20.80 -4.59 -16.10
N ASP A 59 -22.09 -4.80 -16.38
CA ASP A 59 -23.02 -5.48 -15.46
C ASP A 59 -22.72 -6.99 -15.30
N MET A 60 -22.01 -7.58 -16.25
CA MET A 60 -21.63 -9.01 -16.22
C MET A 60 -20.25 -9.23 -15.59
N ARG A 61 -19.54 -8.15 -15.23
CA ARG A 61 -18.19 -8.21 -14.65
C ARG A 61 -18.28 -8.51 -13.16
N SER A 62 -18.11 -9.77 -12.81
CA SER A 62 -18.01 -10.23 -11.42
C SER A 62 -16.87 -11.21 -11.25
N LEU A 63 -16.40 -11.36 -10.02
CA LEU A 63 -15.34 -12.32 -9.71
C LEU A 63 -15.78 -13.76 -10.00
N GLY A 64 -17.05 -14.07 -9.76
CA GLY A 64 -17.65 -15.37 -10.12
C GLY A 64 -17.72 -15.61 -11.64
N ALA A 65 -18.06 -14.58 -12.44
CA ALA A 65 -18.02 -14.68 -13.89
C ALA A 65 -16.58 -14.87 -14.40
N PHE A 66 -15.61 -14.16 -13.84
CA PHE A 66 -14.19 -14.38 -14.13
C PHE A 66 -13.73 -15.80 -13.77
N GLY A 67 -14.07 -16.30 -12.58
CA GLY A 67 -13.77 -17.68 -12.18
C GLY A 67 -14.35 -18.73 -13.14
N SER A 68 -15.53 -18.48 -13.71
CA SER A 68 -16.14 -19.35 -14.72
C SER A 68 -15.33 -19.42 -16.02
N LEU A 69 -14.62 -18.35 -16.39
CA LEU A 69 -13.73 -18.33 -17.56
C LEU A 69 -12.45 -19.15 -17.35
N LEU A 70 -12.04 -19.37 -16.10
CA LEU A 70 -10.89 -20.22 -15.75
C LEU A 70 -11.23 -21.72 -15.81
N ARG A 71 -12.52 -22.07 -15.69
CA ARG A 71 -12.97 -23.46 -15.61
C ARG A 71 -12.52 -24.26 -16.83
N GLY A 72 -11.83 -25.38 -16.58
CA GLY A 72 -11.44 -26.33 -17.62
C GLY A 72 -10.36 -25.81 -18.59
N ARG A 73 -9.81 -24.61 -18.37
CA ARG A 73 -8.65 -24.09 -19.10
C ARG A 73 -7.40 -24.64 -18.40
N LEU A 74 -6.65 -25.49 -19.11
CA LEU A 74 -5.47 -26.24 -18.61
C LEU A 74 -5.81 -27.24 -17.49
N ARG A 75 -6.19 -28.46 -17.87
CA ARG A 75 -6.27 -29.58 -16.93
C ARG A 75 -4.86 -30.07 -16.58
N ALA A 76 -4.35 -29.68 -15.42
CA ALA A 76 -3.11 -30.24 -14.89
C ALA A 76 -3.26 -30.50 -13.37
N GLY A 77 -3.93 -31.59 -13.01
CA GLY A 77 -4.00 -32.08 -11.62
C GLY A 77 -4.89 -31.25 -10.68
N GLY A 78 -4.90 -31.62 -9.40
CA GLY A 78 -5.76 -31.04 -8.36
C GLY A 78 -5.39 -29.61 -7.90
N ASP A 79 -4.50 -28.91 -8.61
CA ASP A 79 -4.04 -27.54 -8.33
C ASP A 79 -4.19 -26.65 -9.59
N ASP A 80 -5.36 -26.70 -10.22
CA ASP A 80 -5.65 -25.83 -11.37
C ASP A 80 -5.93 -24.37 -10.95
N LEU A 81 -5.93 -23.46 -11.93
CA LEU A 81 -6.15 -22.02 -11.68
C LEU A 81 -7.46 -21.74 -10.94
N LEU A 82 -8.53 -22.45 -11.28
CA LEU A 82 -9.83 -22.27 -10.64
C LEU A 82 -9.78 -22.71 -9.17
N SER A 83 -9.15 -23.85 -8.88
CA SER A 83 -8.99 -24.37 -7.52
C SER A 83 -8.23 -23.39 -6.62
N ARG A 84 -7.17 -22.75 -7.14
CA ARG A 84 -6.44 -21.69 -6.41
C ARG A 84 -7.26 -20.40 -6.26
N PHE A 85 -8.10 -20.08 -7.24
CA PHE A 85 -8.95 -18.89 -7.23
C PHE A 85 -10.18 -19.02 -6.32
N ASP A 86 -10.67 -20.24 -6.08
CA ASP A 86 -11.95 -20.55 -5.44
C ASP A 86 -12.11 -19.92 -4.04
N LYS A 87 -11.02 -19.81 -3.27
CA LYS A 87 -11.02 -19.12 -1.96
C LYS A 87 -11.39 -17.63 -2.04
N TRP A 88 -11.20 -17.00 -3.19
CA TRP A 88 -11.57 -15.62 -3.46
C TRP A 88 -13.02 -15.46 -3.91
N LEU A 89 -13.71 -16.56 -4.25
CA LEU A 89 -15.13 -16.54 -4.54
C LEU A 89 -15.97 -16.68 -3.27
N ARG A 90 -15.41 -17.30 -2.24
CA ARG A 90 -16.08 -17.62 -0.97
C ARG A 90 -16.02 -16.45 0.04
N PRO A 91 -17.17 -15.85 0.42
CA PRO A 91 -17.20 -14.75 1.38
C PRO A 91 -16.62 -15.09 2.76
N ASP A 92 -16.79 -16.34 3.21
CA ASP A 92 -16.27 -16.89 4.46
C ASP A 92 -14.74 -17.11 4.46
N GLN A 93 -14.08 -16.91 3.32
CA GLN A 93 -12.62 -17.01 3.17
C GLN A 93 -12.00 -15.69 2.75
N LEU A 94 -11.62 -15.52 1.48
CA LEU A 94 -11.00 -14.30 0.96
C LEU A 94 -11.95 -13.48 0.09
N GLY A 95 -13.14 -14.01 -0.24
CA GLY A 95 -14.09 -13.36 -1.12
C GLY A 95 -14.69 -12.08 -0.56
N TRP A 96 -14.71 -11.89 0.76
CA TRP A 96 -15.09 -10.62 1.37
C TRP A 96 -14.25 -9.44 0.85
N LEU A 97 -13.01 -9.68 0.41
CA LEU A 97 -12.12 -8.61 -0.06
C LEU A 97 -12.47 -8.09 -1.46
N PHE A 98 -12.79 -8.94 -2.43
CA PHE A 98 -13.00 -8.50 -3.83
C PHE A 98 -14.26 -9.02 -4.51
N ASN A 99 -14.96 -10.01 -3.94
CA ASN A 99 -16.17 -10.56 -4.52
C ASN A 99 -17.40 -9.73 -4.12
N ASN A 100 -17.34 -8.43 -4.36
CA ASN A 100 -18.41 -7.49 -4.05
C ASN A 100 -19.24 -7.17 -5.31
N PRO A 101 -20.58 -7.06 -5.23
CA PRO A 101 -21.43 -6.79 -6.40
C PRO A 101 -21.15 -5.45 -7.08
N ARG A 102 -20.73 -4.45 -6.30
CA ARG A 102 -20.37 -3.11 -6.76
C ARG A 102 -19.08 -2.70 -6.09
N ASP A 103 -18.33 -1.86 -6.78
CA ASP A 103 -17.20 -1.16 -6.17
C ASP A 103 -17.72 0.05 -5.38
N HIS A 104 -17.45 0.06 -4.08
CA HIS A 104 -17.75 1.16 -3.17
C HIS A 104 -16.52 2.02 -2.88
N PHE A 105 -15.40 1.75 -3.54
CA PHE A 105 -14.20 2.55 -3.41
C PHE A 105 -14.45 3.98 -3.89
N THR A 106 -14.34 4.94 -2.97
CA THR A 106 -14.53 6.38 -3.24
C THR A 106 -13.42 7.20 -2.60
N TRP A 107 -13.13 8.35 -3.21
CA TRP A 107 -12.20 9.35 -2.68
C TRP A 107 -12.98 10.56 -2.14
N SER A 108 -12.41 11.21 -1.14
CA SER A 108 -12.81 12.54 -0.67
C SER A 108 -11.54 13.35 -0.37
N ASP A 109 -11.68 14.61 0.03
CA ASP A 109 -10.53 15.46 0.39
C ASP A 109 -9.64 14.84 1.47
N VAL A 110 -10.24 14.02 2.35
CA VAL A 110 -9.53 13.22 3.37
C VAL A 110 -10.07 11.80 3.35
N ALA A 111 -9.28 10.86 2.86
CA ALA A 111 -9.60 9.43 2.90
C ALA A 111 -8.60 8.68 3.79
N GLY A 112 -9.07 7.62 4.45
CA GLY A 112 -8.25 6.77 5.31
C GLY A 112 -8.66 5.30 5.16
N PHE A 113 -7.67 4.42 5.24
CA PHE A 113 -7.86 2.98 5.25
C PHE A 113 -7.37 2.42 6.58
N ASP A 114 -8.27 1.81 7.36
CA ASP A 114 -7.86 1.01 8.51
C ASP A 114 -7.27 -0.30 8.00
N MET A 115 -5.94 -0.37 8.03
CA MET A 115 -5.20 -1.53 7.57
C MET A 115 -4.89 -2.50 8.70
N THR A 116 -5.14 -2.18 9.98
CA THR A 116 -4.60 -2.93 11.14
C THR A 116 -4.85 -4.43 11.04
N LYS A 117 -6.08 -4.85 10.71
CA LYS A 117 -6.42 -6.28 10.56
C LYS A 117 -6.08 -6.89 9.19
N VAL A 118 -5.83 -6.04 8.19
CA VAL A 118 -5.42 -6.45 6.84
C VAL A 118 -3.93 -6.77 6.81
N LEU A 119 -3.13 -6.16 7.68
CA LEU A 119 -1.68 -6.33 7.77
C LEU A 119 -1.22 -7.72 8.22
N ASP A 120 -2.07 -8.45 8.95
CA ASP A 120 -1.71 -9.71 9.61
C ASP A 120 -1.53 -10.89 8.63
N ASP A 121 -2.28 -10.92 7.54
CA ASP A 121 -2.16 -11.96 6.50
C ASP A 121 -1.42 -11.39 5.28
N PRO A 122 -0.23 -11.91 4.92
CA PRO A 122 0.56 -11.39 3.82
C PRO A 122 -0.18 -11.37 2.48
N LEU A 123 -0.99 -12.39 2.17
CA LEU A 123 -1.69 -12.47 0.88
C LEU A 123 -2.82 -11.44 0.81
N ILE A 124 -3.61 -11.31 1.88
CA ILE A 124 -4.67 -10.30 1.98
C ILE A 124 -4.06 -8.89 1.92
N ARG A 125 -2.97 -8.68 2.67
CA ARG A 125 -2.21 -7.43 2.70
C ARG A 125 -1.74 -7.00 1.31
N SER A 126 -0.98 -7.86 0.61
CA SER A 126 -0.48 -7.50 -0.72
C SER A 126 -1.64 -7.23 -1.68
N ALA A 127 -2.69 -8.04 -1.65
CA ALA A 127 -3.83 -7.90 -2.55
C ALA A 127 -4.60 -6.59 -2.31
N ALA A 128 -4.92 -6.27 -1.06
CA ALA A 128 -5.60 -5.03 -0.69
C ALA A 128 -4.76 -3.80 -1.06
N LEU A 129 -3.47 -3.80 -0.75
CA LEU A 129 -2.57 -2.69 -1.05
C LEU A 129 -2.40 -2.48 -2.55
N MET A 130 -2.27 -3.55 -3.34
CA MET A 130 -2.22 -3.45 -4.81
C MET A 130 -3.44 -2.70 -5.34
N TYR A 131 -4.64 -3.01 -4.84
CA TYR A 131 -5.85 -2.33 -5.29
C TYR A 131 -5.96 -0.89 -4.79
N ILE A 132 -5.74 -0.64 -3.50
CA ILE A 132 -5.76 0.72 -2.93
C ILE A 132 -4.79 1.64 -3.68
N PHE A 133 -3.59 1.16 -3.98
CA PHE A 133 -2.59 1.91 -4.70
C PHE A 133 -2.89 2.10 -6.18
N HIS A 134 -3.48 1.11 -6.83
CA HIS A 134 -3.98 1.29 -8.19
C HIS A 134 -5.02 2.40 -8.25
N ARG A 135 -5.94 2.44 -7.29
CA ARG A 135 -6.95 3.51 -7.18
C ARG A 135 -6.33 4.86 -6.79
N LEU A 136 -5.24 4.85 -6.03
CA LEU A 136 -4.51 6.06 -5.65
C LEU A 136 -3.80 6.68 -6.84
N ASP A 137 -3.27 5.85 -7.75
CA ASP A 137 -2.60 6.33 -8.96
C ASP A 137 -3.53 7.13 -9.88
N GLU A 138 -4.84 6.90 -9.79
CA GLU A 138 -5.86 7.69 -10.49
C GLU A 138 -5.92 9.15 -9.99
N LEU A 139 -5.46 9.42 -8.77
CA LEU A 139 -5.39 10.78 -8.18
C LEU A 139 -4.13 11.54 -8.58
N LEU A 140 -3.16 10.89 -9.24
CA LEU A 140 -1.90 11.52 -9.65
C LEU A 140 -2.08 12.33 -10.94
N ASP A 141 -3.02 13.26 -10.94
CA ASP A 141 -3.40 14.11 -12.07
C ASP A 141 -2.72 15.50 -12.06
N GLY A 142 -1.89 15.77 -11.03
CA GLY A 142 -1.18 17.03 -10.81
C GLY A 142 -1.81 17.92 -9.74
N ASN A 143 -3.01 17.58 -9.23
CA ASN A 143 -3.55 18.21 -8.03
C ASN A 143 -2.71 17.85 -6.80
N PRO A 144 -2.62 18.74 -5.79
CA PRO A 144 -1.89 18.45 -4.56
C PRO A 144 -2.44 17.20 -3.86
N LEU A 145 -1.56 16.24 -3.59
CA LEU A 145 -1.90 14.99 -2.89
C LEU A 145 -0.93 14.72 -1.75
N LEU A 146 -1.45 14.48 -0.55
CA LEU A 146 -0.67 13.96 0.58
C LEU A 146 -1.02 12.49 0.82
N ILE A 147 -0.03 11.62 0.68
CA ILE A 147 -0.12 10.21 1.03
C ILE A 147 0.61 10.04 2.35
N PHE A 148 -0.10 9.67 3.41
CA PHE A 148 0.50 9.46 4.72
C PHE A 148 0.33 8.00 5.17
N LEU A 149 1.44 7.36 5.51
CA LEU A 149 1.50 5.98 5.98
C LEU A 149 1.90 5.97 7.45
N ASP A 150 0.91 5.79 8.33
CA ASP A 150 1.14 5.67 9.77
C ASP A 150 1.49 4.23 10.14
N GLU A 151 2.61 4.03 10.84
CA GLU A 151 3.18 2.72 11.17
C GLU A 151 3.36 1.78 9.93
N GLY A 152 3.40 2.38 8.74
CA GLY A 152 3.54 1.68 7.46
C GLY A 152 4.92 1.10 7.23
N TRP A 153 5.85 1.22 8.18
CA TRP A 153 7.19 0.64 8.04
C TRP A 153 7.16 -0.89 7.97
N ARG A 154 6.18 -1.55 8.63
CA ARG A 154 5.96 -3.01 8.53
C ARG A 154 5.59 -3.45 7.12
N LEU A 155 5.02 -2.55 6.33
CA LEU A 155 4.70 -2.81 4.94
C LEU A 155 5.96 -2.88 4.07
N LEU A 156 7.07 -2.27 4.50
CA LEU A 156 8.34 -2.26 3.76
C LEU A 156 9.03 -3.63 3.75
N ASP A 157 8.57 -4.59 4.55
CA ASP A 157 9.02 -5.98 4.52
C ASP A 157 8.36 -6.80 3.40
N ASP A 158 7.30 -6.28 2.78
CA ASP A 158 6.66 -6.88 1.61
C ASP A 158 7.32 -6.37 0.33
N ASP A 159 7.94 -7.26 -0.45
CA ASP A 159 8.70 -6.88 -1.66
C ASP A 159 7.86 -6.10 -2.68
N ILE A 160 6.57 -6.42 -2.83
CA ILE A 160 5.68 -5.75 -3.78
C ILE A 160 5.44 -4.32 -3.29
N PHE A 161 5.12 -4.18 -2.01
CA PHE A 161 4.90 -2.86 -1.40
C PHE A 161 6.16 -2.01 -1.37
N ALA A 162 7.29 -2.59 -0.98
CA ALA A 162 8.58 -1.90 -0.93
C ALA A 162 8.96 -1.36 -2.32
N ALA A 163 8.78 -2.16 -3.37
CA ALA A 163 9.01 -1.71 -4.75
C ALA A 163 8.09 -0.55 -5.13
N PHE A 164 6.80 -0.63 -4.79
CA PHE A 164 5.83 0.43 -5.06
C PHE A 164 6.20 1.74 -4.34
N ILE A 165 6.43 1.70 -3.02
CA ILE A 165 6.80 2.89 -2.24
C ILE A 165 8.10 3.50 -2.75
N LYS A 166 9.10 2.68 -3.05
CA LYS A 166 10.37 3.14 -3.59
C LYS A 166 10.20 3.87 -4.92
N ASP A 167 9.31 3.39 -5.79
CA ASP A 167 8.96 4.09 -7.03
C ASP A 167 8.24 5.41 -6.72
N LYS A 168 7.19 5.38 -5.90
CA LYS A 168 6.40 6.58 -5.56
C LYS A 168 7.24 7.65 -4.89
N MET A 169 8.10 7.32 -3.93
CA MET A 169 8.97 8.32 -3.30
C MET A 169 9.86 9.07 -4.31
N LYS A 170 10.25 8.42 -5.43
CA LYS A 170 11.05 9.04 -6.49
C LYS A 170 10.21 9.86 -7.47
N THR A 171 8.96 9.45 -7.71
CA THR A 171 8.13 10.01 -8.78
C THR A 171 7.09 11.00 -8.29
N ILE A 172 6.66 10.93 -7.03
CA ILE A 172 5.52 11.68 -6.47
C ILE A 172 5.62 13.19 -6.67
N ARG A 173 6.84 13.75 -6.60
CA ARG A 173 7.08 15.19 -6.80
C ARG A 173 6.69 15.67 -8.21
N LYS A 174 6.75 14.78 -9.21
CA LYS A 174 6.32 15.09 -10.59
C LYS A 174 4.80 15.29 -10.69
N PHE A 175 4.06 14.76 -9.72
CA PHE A 175 2.60 14.81 -9.65
C PHE A 175 2.10 15.77 -8.58
N ASN A 176 2.95 16.72 -8.13
CA ASN A 176 2.60 17.67 -7.07
C ASN A 176 2.18 16.99 -5.75
N GLY A 177 2.68 15.78 -5.50
CA GLY A 177 2.34 15.02 -4.30
C GLY A 177 3.47 14.91 -3.28
N VAL A 178 3.09 14.51 -2.07
CA VAL A 178 3.98 14.25 -0.93
C VAL A 178 3.67 12.86 -0.38
N VAL A 179 4.72 12.08 -0.11
CA VAL A 179 4.62 10.85 0.69
C VAL A 179 5.24 11.11 2.05
N GLY A 180 4.49 10.82 3.12
CA GLY A 180 4.94 10.92 4.50
C GLY A 180 4.82 9.58 5.23
N PHE A 181 5.72 9.35 6.17
CA PHE A 181 5.73 8.18 7.04
C PHE A 181 5.66 8.62 8.51
N GLY A 182 4.79 7.96 9.27
CA GLY A 182 4.73 8.03 10.73
C GLY A 182 5.31 6.76 11.34
N THR A 183 6.14 6.89 12.37
CA THR A 183 6.58 5.77 13.22
C THR A 183 6.81 6.26 14.64
N GLN A 184 6.55 5.40 15.62
CA GLN A 184 6.96 5.60 17.00
C GLN A 184 8.45 5.35 17.23
N SER A 185 9.11 4.62 16.33
CA SER A 185 10.48 4.13 16.50
C SER A 185 11.34 4.53 15.30
N ALA A 186 12.28 5.46 15.54
CA ALA A 186 13.28 5.85 14.55
C ALA A 186 14.14 4.66 14.08
N SER A 187 14.37 3.69 14.96
CA SER A 187 15.12 2.46 14.62
C SER A 187 14.38 1.55 13.65
N ASP A 188 13.04 1.60 13.60
CA ASP A 188 12.26 0.77 12.68
C ASP A 188 12.46 1.25 11.23
N ILE A 189 12.51 2.57 11.02
CA ILE A 189 12.88 3.15 9.72
C ILE A 189 14.34 2.85 9.40
N ALA A 190 15.24 3.07 10.35
CA ALA A 190 16.69 2.92 10.14
C ALA A 190 17.12 1.48 9.86
N SER A 191 16.37 0.49 10.34
CA SER A 191 16.64 -0.94 10.11
C SER A 191 15.92 -1.52 8.89
N SER A 192 14.99 -0.78 8.29
CA SER A 192 14.20 -1.25 7.13
C SER A 192 15.04 -1.45 5.87
N SER A 193 14.57 -2.34 4.98
CA SER A 193 15.15 -2.56 3.64
C SER A 193 15.21 -1.29 2.78
N LEU A 194 14.35 -0.32 3.08
CA LEU A 194 14.23 0.95 2.38
C LEU A 194 14.84 2.14 3.13
N ALA A 195 15.54 1.91 4.25
CA ALA A 195 16.08 2.95 5.12
C ALA A 195 16.82 4.05 4.33
N ASN A 196 17.77 3.69 3.47
CA ASN A 196 18.52 4.65 2.65
C ASN A 196 17.61 5.44 1.71
N THR A 197 16.64 4.78 1.06
CA THR A 197 15.69 5.47 0.17
C THR A 197 14.82 6.44 0.95
N LEU A 198 14.30 6.02 2.11
CA LEU A 198 13.47 6.85 2.97
C LEU A 198 14.22 8.09 3.43
N MET A 199 15.47 7.93 3.88
CA MET A 199 16.31 9.05 4.33
C MET A 199 16.69 10.00 3.17
N GLU A 200 17.15 9.46 2.04
CA GLU A 200 17.60 10.27 0.90
C GLU A 200 16.45 11.02 0.21
N GLN A 201 15.26 10.40 0.13
CA GLN A 201 14.12 11.00 -0.57
C GLN A 201 13.26 11.90 0.34
N SER A 202 13.42 11.80 1.66
CA SER A 202 12.74 12.65 2.64
C SER A 202 13.54 13.92 2.91
N ALA A 203 13.12 15.03 2.31
CA ALA A 203 13.77 16.32 2.54
C ALA A 203 13.47 16.88 3.95
N THR A 204 12.29 16.55 4.50
CA THR A 204 11.80 17.05 5.77
C THR A 204 11.59 15.90 6.75
N HIS A 205 12.12 16.06 7.96
CA HIS A 205 11.92 15.14 9.07
C HIS A 205 11.31 15.90 10.25
N ILE A 206 10.35 15.29 10.93
CA ILE A 206 9.68 15.86 12.10
C ILE A 206 9.94 14.94 13.29
N PHE A 207 10.61 15.45 14.32
CA PHE A 207 10.91 14.70 15.54
C PHE A 207 10.11 15.25 16.71
N PHE A 208 9.37 14.37 17.37
CA PHE A 208 8.70 14.66 18.63
C PHE A 208 9.63 14.37 19.81
N PRO A 209 9.37 14.96 20.99
CA PRO A 209 10.10 14.65 22.20
C PRO A 209 10.08 13.14 22.50
N ASN A 210 11.26 12.57 22.69
CA ASN A 210 11.46 11.15 22.98
C ASN A 210 12.65 10.98 23.94
N PRO A 211 12.40 10.77 25.26
CA PRO A 211 13.45 10.55 26.25
C PRO A 211 14.34 9.33 25.96
N HIS A 212 13.81 8.36 25.21
CA HIS A 212 14.49 7.13 24.84
C HIS A 212 15.16 7.21 23.46
N ALA A 213 15.21 8.39 22.82
CA ALA A 213 15.88 8.55 21.53
C ALA A 213 17.32 8.01 21.60
N ASP A 214 17.63 7.09 20.69
CA ASP A 214 18.92 6.44 20.60
C ASP A 214 19.89 7.31 19.78
N LEU A 215 21.16 7.35 20.18
CA LEU A 215 22.13 8.22 19.52
C LEU A 215 22.44 7.77 18.09
N GLN A 216 22.44 6.45 17.83
CA GLN A 216 22.95 5.87 16.59
C GLN A 216 22.02 6.12 15.41
N SER A 217 20.74 5.76 15.51
CA SER A 217 19.74 5.97 14.45
C SER A 217 19.53 7.47 14.21
N HIS A 218 19.50 8.29 15.25
CA HIS A 218 19.28 9.74 15.12
C HIS A 218 20.48 10.48 14.50
N THR A 219 21.71 10.10 14.83
CA THR A 219 22.91 10.73 14.26
C THR A 219 23.20 10.17 12.86
N THR A 220 23.35 8.85 12.75
CA THR A 220 23.84 8.21 11.52
C THR A 220 22.73 8.09 10.47
N GLY A 221 21.49 7.84 10.89
CA GLY A 221 20.35 7.76 9.98
C GLY A 221 19.84 9.15 9.59
N PHE A 222 19.48 9.95 10.58
CA PHE A 222 18.76 11.21 10.33
C PHE A 222 19.64 12.46 10.31
N GLY A 223 20.95 12.34 10.50
CA GLY A 223 21.89 13.46 10.44
C GLY A 223 21.63 14.52 11.52
N LEU A 224 21.12 14.11 12.68
CA LEU A 224 20.89 15.03 13.80
C LEU A 224 22.21 15.37 14.51
N SER A 225 22.38 16.65 14.83
CA SER A 225 23.44 17.15 15.69
C SER A 225 23.20 16.78 17.15
N ALA A 226 24.28 16.77 17.94
CA ALA A 226 24.18 16.52 19.38
C ALA A 226 23.19 17.47 20.10
N ARG A 227 23.06 18.72 19.63
CA ARG A 227 22.12 19.69 20.19
C ARG A 227 20.67 19.35 19.86
N GLU A 228 20.39 18.94 18.63
CA GLU A 228 19.05 18.50 18.21
C GLU A 228 18.62 17.25 19.00
N ILE A 229 19.52 16.27 19.13
CA ILE A 229 19.25 15.04 19.90
C ILE A 229 19.03 15.35 21.38
N GLN A 230 19.86 16.23 21.96
CA GLN A 230 19.68 16.66 23.35
C GLN A 230 18.30 17.28 23.56
N TRP A 231 17.86 18.14 22.62
CA TRP A 231 16.52 18.72 22.68
C TRP A 231 15.43 17.64 22.60
N ILE A 232 15.52 16.70 21.66
CA ILE A 232 14.55 15.58 21.52
C ILE A 232 14.42 14.81 22.83
N ARG A 233 15.54 14.54 23.52
CA ARG A 233 15.55 13.75 24.76
C ARG A 233 15.01 14.49 25.99
N THR A 234 15.17 15.81 26.07
CA THR A 234 14.81 16.57 27.27
C THR A 234 13.59 17.47 27.10
N ALA A 235 13.09 17.66 25.88
CA ALA A 235 11.89 18.44 25.65
C ALA A 235 10.68 17.81 26.34
N ASP A 236 9.78 18.66 26.84
CA ASP A 236 8.53 18.23 27.45
C ASP A 236 7.56 17.74 26.36
N ALA A 237 7.19 16.46 26.42
CA ALA A 237 6.25 15.83 25.49
C ALA A 237 4.86 16.51 25.50
N SER A 238 4.46 17.11 26.61
CA SER A 238 3.17 17.83 26.73
C SER A 238 3.20 19.22 26.10
N SER A 239 4.38 19.74 25.78
CA SER A 239 4.55 21.09 25.24
C SER A 239 3.96 21.28 23.83
N ARG A 240 3.67 20.17 23.13
CA ARG A 240 3.27 20.15 21.71
C ARG A 240 4.33 20.74 20.78
N SER A 241 5.58 20.74 21.23
CA SER A 241 6.72 21.19 20.45
C SER A 241 7.34 20.03 19.69
N PHE A 242 7.87 20.29 18.51
CA PHE A 242 8.54 19.30 17.67
C PHE A 242 9.68 19.97 16.89
N LEU A 243 10.72 19.21 16.61
CA LEU A 243 11.84 19.63 15.78
C LEU A 243 11.49 19.35 14.32
N ILE A 244 11.51 20.38 13.48
CA ILE A 244 11.45 20.24 12.02
C ILE A 244 12.87 20.36 11.51
N LYS A 245 13.36 19.34 10.81
CA LYS A 245 14.64 19.36 10.10
C LYS A 245 14.39 19.31 8.61
N HIS A 246 14.93 20.28 7.87
CA HIS A 246 14.85 20.34 6.41
C HIS A 246 16.25 20.50 5.84
N GLY A 247 16.78 19.44 5.23
CA GLY A 247 18.19 19.39 4.84
C GLY A 247 19.13 19.63 6.02
N GLN A 248 19.89 20.72 5.98
CA GLN A 248 20.85 21.11 7.03
C GLN A 248 20.27 22.07 8.07
N GLU A 249 19.06 22.60 7.84
CA GLU A 249 18.43 23.56 8.72
C GLU A 249 17.45 22.85 9.66
N SER A 250 17.29 23.40 10.87
CA SER A 250 16.26 22.94 11.78
C SER A 250 15.66 24.06 12.63
N VAL A 251 14.39 23.90 12.94
CA VAL A 251 13.61 24.80 13.77
C VAL A 251 12.77 24.01 14.77
N ILE A 252 12.59 24.56 15.96
CA ILE A 252 11.64 24.04 16.93
C ILE A 252 10.32 24.78 16.71
N ALA A 253 9.30 24.05 16.34
CA ALA A 253 7.94 24.56 16.19
C ALA A 253 7.07 24.07 17.35
N ARG A 254 5.93 24.75 17.57
CA ARG A 254 4.93 24.36 18.56
C ARG A 254 3.54 24.38 17.93
N LEU A 255 2.83 23.25 18.03
CA LEU A 255 1.46 23.15 17.53
C LEU A 255 0.51 23.92 18.46
N ARG A 256 -0.19 24.91 17.89
CA ARG A 256 -1.27 25.62 18.58
C ARG A 256 -2.59 25.01 18.13
N LEU A 257 -3.37 24.48 19.08
CA LEU A 257 -4.70 23.89 18.84
C LEU A 257 -5.83 24.84 19.24
N ASN A 258 -5.55 26.15 19.31
CA ASN A 258 -6.57 27.12 19.73
C ASN A 258 -7.75 27.08 18.75
N GLY A 259 -8.97 26.88 19.26
CA GLY A 259 -10.19 26.81 18.44
C GLY A 259 -10.47 25.44 17.82
N MET A 260 -9.83 24.37 18.32
CA MET A 260 -10.13 22.97 17.97
C MET A 260 -10.84 22.22 19.12
N ASP A 261 -11.57 22.97 19.95
CA ASP A 261 -12.42 22.44 21.04
C ASP A 261 -13.78 21.96 20.51
#